data_AF-A0AB35Y3D4-F1
#
_entry.id   AF-A0AB35Y3D4-F1
#
_cell.length_a   1.000
_cell.length_b   1.000
_cell.length_c   1.000
_cell.angle_alpha   90.00
_cell.angle_beta   90.00
_cell.angle_gamma   90.00
#
_symmetry.space_group_name_H-M   'P 1'
#
loop_
_entity.id
_entity.type
_entity.pdbx_description
1 polymer ?
#
loop_
_entity_poly.entity_id
_entity_poly.type
_entity_poly.pdbx_seq_one_letter_code
_entity_poly.pdbx_strand_id
1 'polypeptide(L)' 'MKNVQISQELFVALLHYHLSGENEYEEVIEQGLEQKLDAMLRHELYAQYKTAPTEEQREQARQEYLDRRGVPESFRW' A
#
# COMPACT_ATOMS: atom_id res chain seq x y z
N MET A 1 -17.18 -10.83 -0.96
CA MET A 1 -16.12 -9.97 -0.40
C MET A 1 -14.86 -10.16 -1.24
N LYS A 2 -14.06 -9.11 -1.46
CA LYS A 2 -12.73 -9.26 -2.11
C LYS A 2 -11.74 -9.72 -1.05
N ASN A 3 -10.82 -10.61 -1.42
CA ASN A 3 -9.78 -11.10 -0.52
C ASN A 3 -8.50 -10.28 -0.68
N VAL A 4 -7.79 -10.05 0.42
CA VAL A 4 -6.50 -9.37 0.44
C VAL A 4 -5.41 -10.40 0.73
N GLN A 5 -4.41 -10.49 -0.16
CA GLN A 5 -3.25 -11.36 0.04
C GLN A 5 -2.16 -10.64 0.83
N ILE A 6 -1.66 -11.29 1.87
CA ILE A 6 -0.52 -10.85 2.70
C ILE A 6 0.61 -11.88 2.64
N SER A 7 1.80 -11.51 3.14
CA SER A 7 2.89 -12.47 3.29
C SER A 7 2.57 -13.50 4.36
N GLN A 8 3.15 -14.69 4.24
CA GLN A 8 3.03 -15.72 5.27
C GLN A 8 3.60 -15.23 6.61
N GLU A 9 4.70 -14.49 6.58
CA GLU A 9 5.32 -13.88 7.76
C GLU A 9 4.35 -12.96 8.51
N LEU A 10 3.69 -12.04 7.81
CA LEU A 10 2.69 -11.16 8.42
C LEU A 10 1.50 -11.94 8.97
N PHE A 11 1.06 -12.99 8.25
CA PHE A 11 0.01 -13.86 8.74
C PHE A 11 0.40 -14.58 10.04
N VAL A 12 1.62 -15.11 10.12
CA VAL A 12 2.13 -15.78 11.33
C VAL A 12 2.28 -14.78 12.48
N ALA A 13 2.82 -13.58 12.24
CA ALA A 13 2.89 -12.52 13.24
C ALA A 13 1.51 -12.19 13.82
N LEU A 14 0.49 -12.05 12.96
CA LEU A 14 -0.90 -11.85 13.38
C LEU A 14 -1.41 -12.98 14.29
N LEU A 15 -1.04 -14.24 14.02
CA LEU A 15 -1.40 -15.37 14.88
C LEU A 15 -0.72 -15.26 16.26
N HIS A 16 0.57 -14.97 16.31
CA HIS A 16 1.31 -14.83 17.57
C HIS A 16 0.74 -13.69 18.43
N TYR A 17 0.49 -12.53 17.83
CA TYR A 17 -0.05 -11.39 18.56
C TYR A 17 -1.48 -11.66 19.06
N HIS A 18 -2.39 -12.11 18.18
CA HIS A 18 -3.81 -12.21 18.54
C HIS A 18 -4.19 -13.50 19.27
N LEU A 19 -3.49 -14.62 19.06
CA LEU A 19 -3.83 -15.91 19.67
C LEU A 19 -2.94 -16.26 20.86
N SER A 20 -1.66 -15.87 20.83
CA SER A 20 -0.72 -16.16 21.92
C SER A 20 -0.51 -14.98 22.87
N GLY A 21 -0.92 -13.76 22.49
CA GLY A 21 -0.72 -12.55 23.30
C GLY A 21 0.73 -12.04 23.31
N GLU A 22 1.52 -12.41 22.29
CA GLU A 22 2.92 -12.01 22.15
C GLU A 22 2.99 -10.60 21.55
N ASN A 23 3.06 -9.57 22.41
CA ASN A 23 3.06 -8.16 22.00
C ASN A 23 4.30 -7.74 21.19
N GLU A 24 5.37 -8.54 21.16
CA GLU A 24 6.58 -8.24 20.39
C GLU A 24 6.34 -8.19 18.87
N TYR A 25 5.24 -8.76 18.38
CA TYR A 25 4.86 -8.73 16.97
C TYR A 25 4.05 -7.48 16.57
N GLU A 26 3.67 -6.62 17.51
CA GLU A 26 2.82 -5.44 17.25
C GLU A 26 3.41 -4.55 16.15
N GLU A 27 4.68 -4.14 16.31
CA GLU A 27 5.37 -3.28 15.35
C GLU A 27 5.48 -3.94 13.96
N VAL A 28 5.78 -5.23 13.91
CA VAL A 28 5.88 -6.00 12.65
C VAL A 28 4.53 -6.05 11.94
N ILE A 29 3.44 -6.22 12.70
CA ILE A 29 2.09 -6.25 12.17
C ILE A 29 1.70 -4.88 11.62
N GLU A 30 1.91 -3.81 12.39
CA GLU A 30 1.60 -2.44 11.97
C GLU A 30 2.33 -2.10 10.67
N GLN A 31 3.65 -2.29 10.63
CA GLN A 31 4.46 -2.01 9.45
C GLN A 31 4.04 -2.87 8.25
N GLY A 32 3.79 -4.17 8.46
CA GLY A 32 3.38 -5.08 7.39
C GLY A 32 2.00 -4.72 6.80
N LEU A 33 1.05 -4.33 7.64
CA LEU A 33 -0.28 -3.92 7.21
C LEU A 33 -0.25 -2.55 6.50
N GLU A 34 0.51 -1.59 7.02
CA GLU A 34 0.72 -0.29 6.36
C GLU A 34 1.33 -0.47 4.97
N GLN A 35 2.41 -1.26 4.86
CA GLN A 35 3.03 -1.56 3.57
C GLN A 35 2.05 -2.21 2.60
N LYS A 36 1.20 -3.13 3.09
CA LYS A 36 0.18 -3.77 2.26
C LYS A 36 -0.86 -2.78 1.76
N LEU A 37 -1.37 -1.92 2.64
CA LEU A 37 -2.34 -0.89 2.31
C LEU A 37 -1.76 0.06 1.26
N ASP A 38 -0.53 0.51 1.46
CA ASP A 38 0.18 1.38 0.53
C ASP A 38 0.39 0.73 -0.84
N ALA A 39 0.70 -0.56 -0.88
CA ALA A 39 0.82 -1.28 -2.15
C ALA A 39 -0.53 -1.35 -2.89
N MET A 40 -1.64 -1.53 -2.17
CA MET A 40 -2.98 -1.53 -2.75
C MET A 40 -3.35 -0.15 -3.31
N LEU A 41 -3.11 0.91 -2.54
CA LEU A 41 -3.40 2.28 -2.97
C LEU A 41 -2.55 2.68 -4.18
N ARG A 42 -1.26 2.32 -4.20
CA ARG A 42 -0.41 2.55 -5.38
C ARG A 42 -0.90 1.81 -6.62
N HIS A 43 -1.37 0.57 -6.47
CA HIS A 43 -1.95 -0.17 -7.59
C HIS A 43 -3.23 0.51 -8.10
N GLU A 44 -4.09 0.97 -7.20
CA GLU A 44 -5.32 1.67 -7.56
C GLU A 44 -5.02 2.99 -8.29
N LEU A 45 -4.11 3.81 -7.76
CA LEU A 45 -3.69 5.06 -8.41
C LEU A 45 -3.10 4.81 -9.80
N TYR A 46 -2.27 3.76 -9.94
CA TYR A 46 -1.75 3.38 -11.25
C TYR A 46 -2.86 2.96 -12.22
N ALA A 47 -3.85 2.18 -11.76
CA ALA A 47 -4.99 1.79 -12.57
C ALA A 47 -5.86 3.00 -12.97
N GLN A 48 -6.08 3.94 -12.05
CA GLN A 48 -6.79 5.19 -12.33
C GLN A 48 -6.03 6.04 -13.35
N TYR A 49 -4.73 6.23 -13.18
CA TYR A 49 -3.87 6.90 -14.16
C TYR A 49 -3.99 6.29 -15.57
N LYS A 50 -4.07 4.95 -15.68
CA LYS A 50 -4.20 4.27 -16.98
C LYS A 50 -5.59 4.33 -17.59
N THR A 51 -6.64 4.43 -16.78
CA THR A 51 -8.03 4.29 -17.25
C THR A 51 -8.86 5.57 -17.18
N ALA A 52 -8.36 6.62 -16.52
CA ALA A 52 -9.10 7.86 -16.35
C ALA A 52 -9.45 8.52 -17.71
N PRO A 53 -10.65 9.13 -17.82
CA PRO A 53 -11.16 9.68 -19.08
C PRO A 53 -10.53 11.03 -19.47
N THR A 54 -10.06 11.83 -18.50
CA THR A 54 -9.49 13.16 -18.75
C THR A 54 -8.00 13.21 -18.41
N GLU A 55 -7.25 14.09 -19.08
CA GLU A 55 -5.82 14.28 -18.82
C GLU A 55 -5.54 14.80 -17.41
N GLU A 56 -6.39 15.71 -16.90
CA GLU A 56 -6.28 16.25 -15.54
C GLU A 56 -6.38 15.16 -14.47
N GLN A 57 -7.36 14.25 -14.59
CA GLN A 57 -7.52 13.13 -13.67
C GLN A 57 -6.37 12.12 -13.77
N ARG A 58 -5.84 11.91 -14.98
CA ARG A 58 -4.65 11.08 -15.17
C ARG A 58 -3.44 11.70 -14.46
N GLU A 59 -3.20 12.99 -14.67
CA GLU A 59 -2.04 13.65 -14.07
C GLU A 59 -2.16 13.72 -12.55
N GLN A 60 -3.37 13.95 -12.01
CA GLN A 60 -3.60 13.89 -10.57
C GLN A 60 -3.23 12.51 -9.98
N ALA A 61 -3.73 11.42 -10.59
CA ALA A 61 -3.41 10.07 -10.14
C ALA A 61 -1.92 9.73 -10.29
N ARG A 62 -1.25 10.25 -11.33
CA ARG A 62 0.20 10.12 -11.53
C ARG A 62 0.97 10.83 -10.41
N GLN A 63 0.62 12.09 -10.09
CA GLN A 63 1.29 12.85 -9.04
C GLN A 63 1.15 12.16 -7.68
N GLU A 64 -0.07 11.76 -7.31
CA GLU A 64 -0.31 11.08 -6.03
C GLU A 64 0.42 9.73 -5.94
N TYR A 65 0.52 8.99 -7.05
CA TYR A 65 1.34 7.78 -7.12
C TYR A 65 2.83 8.07 -6.87
N LEU A 66 3.37 9.12 -7.49
CA LEU A 66 4.77 9.51 -7.36
C LEU A 66 5.10 10.06 -5.96
N ASP A 67 4.17 10.79 -5.34
CA ASP A 67 4.24 11.24 -3.95
C ASP A 67 4.34 10.05 -3.00
N ARG A 68 3.45 9.06 -3.13
CA ARG A 68 3.47 7.82 -2.33
C ARG A 68 4.69 6.93 -2.60
N ARG A 69 5.36 7.11 -3.74
CA ARG A 69 6.63 6.45 -4.04
C ARG A 69 7.84 7.21 -3.48
N GLY A 70 7.65 8.43 -3.00
CA GLY A 70 8.72 9.30 -2.50
C GLY A 70 9.63 9.83 -3.60
N VAL A 71 9.18 9.90 -4.85
CA VAL A 71 9.98 10.42 -5.96
C VAL A 71 10.05 11.95 -5.83
N PRO A 72 11.22 12.60 -5.73
CA PRO A 72 11.27 14.06 -5.62
C PRO A 72 10.77 14.73 -6.91
N GLU A 73 10.11 15.89 -6.80
CA GLU A 73 9.49 16.60 -7.94
C GLU A 73 10.45 16.82 -9.12
N SER A 74 11.73 17.13 -8.84
CA SER A 74 12.77 17.33 -9.85
C SER A 74 13.04 16.10 -10.73
N PHE A 75 12.60 14.91 -10.33
CA PHE A 75 12.75 13.66 -11.07
C PHE A 75 11.45 13.21 -11.77
N ARG A 76 10.39 14.04 -11.76
CA ARG A 76 9.04 13.69 -12.27
C ARG A 76 8.71 14.24 -13.67
N TRP A 77 9.72 14.42 -14.52
CA TRP A 77 9.53 14.85 -15.91
C TRP A 77 8.73 13.85 -16.76
#